data_AF-W2TYF1-F1
#
_entry.id   AF-W2TYF1-F1
#
_cell.length_a   1.000
_cell.length_b   1.000
_cell.length_c   1.000
_cell.angle_alpha   90.00
_cell.angle_beta   90.00
_cell.angle_gamma   90.00
#
_symmetry.space_group_name_H-M   'P 1'
#
loop_
_entity.id
_entity.type
_entity.pdbx_description
1 polymer ?
#
loop_
_entity_poly.entity_id
_entity_poly.type
_entity_poly.pdbx_seq_one_letter_code
_entity_poly.pdbx_strand_id
1 'polypeptide(L)'
;ECRSECVEQNLYKIVRVHLKDDFVMAGICRNTSVSTGTLSTVIPFICNRHHGIWTLDTEDEEGIVQFSVRCPPNDPVKPVQLAACPRSF
;
A
#
# COMPACT_ATOMS: atom_id res chain seq x y z
N GLU A 1 -13.88 -7.20 -2.49
CA GLU A 1 -13.67 -5.80 -2.07
C GLU A 1 -12.19 -5.55 -1.77
N CYS A 2 -11.66 -4.39 -2.16
CA CYS A 2 -10.27 -3.97 -1.95
C CYS A 2 -10.05 -3.46 -0.53
N ARG A 3 -9.83 -4.38 0.41
CA ARG A 3 -9.66 -4.06 1.83
C ARG A 3 -8.26 -3.51 2.11
N SER A 4 -8.16 -2.39 2.83
CA SER A 4 -6.89 -1.69 3.08
C SER A 4 -5.91 -2.53 3.90
N GLU A 5 -6.41 -3.29 4.89
CA GLU A 5 -5.56 -4.13 5.73
C GLU A 5 -4.80 -5.19 4.93
N CYS A 6 -5.32 -5.58 3.76
CA CYS A 6 -4.70 -6.60 2.91
C CYS A 6 -3.48 -6.10 2.15
N VAL A 7 -3.33 -4.79 1.97
CA VAL A 7 -2.13 -4.18 1.38
C VAL A 7 -1.23 -3.53 2.44
N GLU A 8 -1.81 -3.01 3.53
CA GLU A 8 -1.07 -2.42 4.65
C GLU A 8 -0.36 -3.48 5.51
N GLN A 9 -0.97 -4.66 5.73
CA GLN A 9 -0.39 -5.82 6.43
C GLN A 9 0.19 -5.51 7.82
N ASN A 10 -0.29 -4.47 8.51
CA ASN A 10 0.31 -3.91 9.73
C ASN A 10 1.79 -3.47 9.60
N LEU A 11 2.36 -3.48 8.40
CA LEU A 11 3.76 -3.13 8.13
C LEU A 11 3.90 -1.80 7.38
N TYR A 12 2.87 -1.42 6.62
CA TYR A 12 2.86 -0.24 5.77
C TYR A 12 1.57 0.55 5.93
N LYS A 13 1.54 1.78 5.39
CA LYS A 13 0.38 2.66 5.43
C LYS A 13 0.01 3.16 4.04
N ILE A 14 -1.27 3.16 3.70
CA ILE A 14 -1.78 3.88 2.53
C ILE A 14 -1.69 5.39 2.79
N VAL A 15 -1.01 6.12 1.92
CA VAL A 15 -0.85 7.58 2.03
C VAL A 15 -1.49 8.36 0.88
N ARG A 16 -1.91 7.67 -0.18
CA ARG A 16 -2.76 8.24 -1.24
C ARG A 16 -3.66 7.16 -1.83
N VAL A 17 -4.85 7.55 -2.27
CA VAL A 17 -5.82 6.67 -2.92
C VAL A 17 -6.36 7.39 -4.15
N HIS A 18 -6.45 6.67 -5.26
CA HIS A 18 -7.13 7.10 -6.47
C HIS A 18 -8.11 6.01 -6.91
N LEU A 19 -9.30 6.43 -7.35
CA LEU A 19 -10.37 5.53 -7.77
C LEU A 19 -10.61 5.73 -9.25
N LYS A 20 -10.56 4.67 -10.03
CA LYS A 20 -10.80 4.70 -11.48
C LYS A 20 -11.55 3.44 -11.89
N ASP A 21 -12.77 3.62 -12.40
CA ASP A 21 -13.65 2.52 -12.81
C ASP A 21 -13.77 1.44 -11.72
N ASP A 22 -13.42 0.20 -12.05
CA ASP A 22 -13.40 -0.95 -11.16
C ASP A 22 -12.12 -1.08 -10.33
N PHE A 23 -11.20 -0.12 -10.43
CA PHE A 23 -9.89 -0.17 -9.78
C PHE A 23 -9.77 0.82 -8.63
N VAL A 24 -9.10 0.36 -7.58
CA VAL A 24 -8.58 1.16 -6.47
C VAL A 24 -7.07 1.16 -6.62
N MET A 25 -6.48 2.33 -6.85
CA MET A 25 -5.04 2.54 -6.82
C MET A 25 -4.66 3.17 -5.49
N ALA A 26 -3.61 2.68 -4.86
CA ALA A 26 -3.14 3.16 -3.57
C ALA A 26 -1.61 3.31 -3.58
N GLY A 27 -1.11 4.40 -3.01
CA GLY A 27 0.30 4.54 -2.71
C GLY A 27 0.58 4.08 -1.29
N ILE A 28 1.41 3.05 -1.15
CA ILE A 28 1.82 2.47 0.13
C ILE A 28 3.16 3.05 0.55
N CYS A 29 3.19 3.68 1.71
CA CYS A 29 4.42 4.20 2.29
C CYS A 29 5.17 3.10 3.04
N ARG A 30 6.47 2.98 2.73
CA ARG A 30 7.43 2.12 3.41
C ARG A 30 8.62 2.94 3.92
N ASN A 31 8.94 2.81 5.20
CA ASN A 31 10.17 3.39 5.76
C ASN A 31 11.41 2.72 5.15
N THR A 32 12.40 3.51 4.76
CA THR A 32 13.70 3.03 4.29
C THR A 32 14.62 2.75 5.47
N SER A 33 15.56 1.81 5.31
CA SER A 33 16.62 1.54 6.30
C SER A 33 17.81 2.50 6.17
N VAL A 34 17.87 3.30 5.11
CA VAL A 34 19.01 4.17 4.78
C VAL A 34 18.80 5.54 5.44
N SER A 35 19.79 6.00 6.21
CA SER A 35 19.70 7.15 7.11
C SER A 35 20.01 8.51 6.48
N THR A 36 20.35 8.58 5.18
CA THR A 36 20.73 9.84 4.53
C THR A 36 19.67 10.28 3.51
N GLY A 37 18.96 11.35 3.85
CA GLY A 37 18.10 12.13 2.95
C GLY A 37 16.68 11.58 2.74
N THR A 38 16.54 10.29 2.47
CA THR A 38 15.24 9.63 2.22
C THR A 38 14.89 8.70 3.36
N LEU A 39 13.81 8.99 4.08
CA LEU A 39 13.30 8.19 5.21
C LEU A 39 12.15 7.26 4.84
N SER A 40 11.48 7.50 3.70
CA SER A 40 10.42 6.63 3.21
C SER A 40 10.26 6.67 1.69
N THR A 41 9.64 5.63 1.16
CA THR A 41 9.28 5.48 -0.25
C THR A 41 7.80 5.12 -0.35
N VAL A 42 7.07 5.78 -1.25
CA VAL A 42 5.71 5.41 -1.64
C VAL A 42 5.79 4.50 -2.86
N ILE A 43 5.10 3.36 -2.81
CA ILE A 43 5.05 2.34 -3.87
C ILE A 43 3.59 2.17 -4.28
N PRO A 44 3.26 2.22 -5.59
CA PRO A 44 1.88 2.12 -6.03
C PRO A 44 1.40 0.66 -6.10
N PHE A 45 0.14 0.48 -5.72
CA PHE A 45 -0.58 -0.77 -5.76
C PHE A 45 -1.94 -0.54 -6.41
N ILE A 46 -2.44 -1.54 -7.10
CA ILE A 46 -3.75 -1.53 -7.73
C ILE A 46 -4.55 -2.75 -7.29
N CYS A 47 -5.86 -2.56 -7.12
CA CYS A 47 -6.79 -3.64 -6.81
C CYS A 47 -8.07 -3.49 -7.63
N ASN A 48 -8.50 -4.59 -8.25
CA ASN A 48 -9.82 -4.65 -8.88
C ASN A 48 -10.88 -4.93 -7.80
N ARG A 49 -11.91 -4.09 -7.71
CA ARG A 49 -12.97 -4.13 -6.69
C ARG A 49 -13.75 -5.44 -6.68
N HIS A 50 -13.91 -6.07 -7.84
CA HIS A 50 -14.60 -7.35 -8.00
C HIS A 50 -13.77 -8.52 -7.47
N HIS A 51 -12.44 -8.46 -7.57
CA HIS A 51 -11.55 -9.52 -7.09
C HIS A 51 -11.04 -9.29 -5.66
N GLY A 52 -10.83 -8.04 -5.27
CA GLY A 52 -10.30 -7.66 -3.95
C GLY A 52 -8.82 -8.00 -3.74
N ILE A 53 -8.09 -8.34 -4.81
CA ILE A 53 -6.68 -8.72 -4.78
C ILE A 53 -5.83 -7.48 -5.09
N TRP A 54 -4.89 -7.17 -4.20
CA TRP A 54 -3.93 -6.07 -4.39
C TRP A 54 -2.67 -6.55 -5.09
N THR A 55 -2.26 -5.87 -6.15
CA THR A 55 -0.99 -6.14 -6.85
C THR A 55 -0.18 -4.86 -6.95
N LEU A 56 1.12 -4.98 -7.21
CA LEU A 56 1.92 -3.82 -7.58
C LEU A 56 1.34 -3.21 -8.86
N ASP A 57 1.26 -1.89 -8.90
CA ASP A 57 0.91 -1.17 -10.11
C ASP A 57 2.21 -0.90 -10.89
N THR A 58 2.54 -1.79 -11.82
CA THR A 58 3.77 -1.69 -12.60
C THR A 58 3.69 -0.62 -13.70
N GLU A 59 2.51 -0.07 -13.98
CA GLU A 59 2.33 1.00 -14.97
C GLU A 59 2.49 2.39 -14.35
N ASP A 60 2.40 2.52 -13.02
CA ASP A 60 2.56 3.79 -12.26
C ASP A 60 4.00 4.02 -11.77
N GLU A 61 5.02 3.94 -12.64
CA GLU A 61 6.42 4.20 -12.23
C GLU A 61 6.61 5.62 -11.65
N GLU A 62 5.91 6.61 -12.21
CA GLU A 62 5.87 8.00 -11.70
C GLU A 62 5.31 8.07 -10.28
N GLY A 63 4.53 7.06 -9.90
CA GLY A 63 3.99 6.90 -8.58
C GLY A 63 5.01 6.59 -7.50
N ILE A 64 6.22 6.17 -7.85
CA ILE A 64 7.28 5.86 -6.87
C ILE A 64 7.95 7.13 -6.41
N VAL A 65 7.65 7.56 -5.18
CA VAL A 65 8.13 8.84 -4.64
C VAL A 65 8.87 8.64 -3.33
N GLN A 66 10.00 9.31 -3.18
CA GLN A 66 10.83 9.29 -1.97
C GLN A 66 10.62 10.54 -1.13
N PHE A 67 10.59 10.39 0.20
CA PHE A 67 10.37 11.48 1.14
C PHE A 67 11.42 11.50 2.24
N SER A 68 11.75 12.70 2.73
CA SER A 68 12.62 12.93 3.88
C SER A 68 11.91 12.83 5.24
N VAL A 69 10.68 12.29 5.24
CA VAL A 69 9.86 12.04 6.43
C VAL A 69 9.53 10.56 6.54
N ARG A 70 9.29 10.08 7.76
CA ARG A 70 8.86 8.69 8.00
C ARG A 70 7.38 8.52 7.65
N CYS A 71 7.01 7.30 7.29
CA CYS A 71 5.61 6.93 7.11
C CYS A 71 4.82 7.14 8.40
N PRO A 72 3.52 7.47 8.27
CA PRO A 72 2.61 7.48 9.42
C PRO A 72 2.59 6.13 10.12
N PRO A 73 2.26 6.10 11.42
CA PRO A 73 2.04 4.84 12.13
C PRO A 73 0.86 4.08 11.52
N ASN A 74 0.91 2.75 11.61
CA ASN A 74 -0.18 1.88 11.16
C ASN A 74 -1.25 1.77 12.24
N ASP A 75 -2.48 1.50 11.82
CA ASP A 75 -3.59 1.13 12.70
C ASP A 75 -3.65 -0.40 12.77
N PRO A 76 -3.25 -1.03 13.90
CA PRO A 76 -3.08 -2.48 13.93
C PRO A 76 -4.40 -3.23 13.74
N VAL A 77 -4.41 -4.12 12.77
CA VAL A 77 -5.52 -5.01 12.44
C VAL A 77 -5.28 -6.40 13.04
N LYS A 78 -6.34 -7.09 13.48
CA LYS A 78 -6.21 -8.39 14.14
C LYS A 78 -5.70 -9.46 13.16
N PRO A 79 -4.91 -10.45 13.63
CA PRO A 79 -4.40 -11.53 12.76
C PRO A 79 -5.49 -12.28 11.98
N VAL A 80 -6.68 -12.47 12.58
CA VAL A 80 -7.82 -13.14 11.91
C VAL A 80 -8.33 -12.37 10.69
N GLN A 81 -8.28 -11.03 10.72
CA GLN A 81 -8.70 -10.19 9.61
C GLN A 81 -7.65 -10.23 8.48
N LEU A 82 -6.37 -10.20 8.83
CA LEU A 82 -5.26 -10.38 7.88
C LEU A 82 -5.28 -11.76 7.22
N ALA A 83 -5.56 -12.82 7.99
CA ALA A 83 -5.66 -14.18 7.48
C ALA A 83 -6.82 -14.37 6.49
N ALA A 84 -7.86 -13.53 6.58
CA ALA A 84 -8.96 -13.53 5.64
C ALA A 84 -8.64 -12.78 4.34
N CYS A 85 -7.48 -12.14 4.21
CA CYS A 85 -7.08 -11.45 2.99
C CYS A 85 -6.90 -12.43 1.83
N PRO A 86 -7.46 -12.11 0.65
CA PRO A 86 -7.16 -12.89 -0.53
C PRO A 86 -5.66 -12.78 -0.77
N ARG A 87 -5.00 -13.93 -0.95
CA ARG A 87 -3.56 -13.96 -1.14
C ARG A 87 -3.24 -13.38 -2.51
N SER A 88 -2.56 -12.24 -2.52
CA SER A 88 -1.62 -11.86 -3.57
C SER A 88 -0.20 -11.90 -3.02
N PHE A 89 0.73 -12.10 -3.96
CA PHE A 89 2.14 -12.47 -3.82
C PHE A 89 2.36 -13.98 -3.67
#